data_AF-A0A499URD1-F1
#
_entry.id   AF-A0A499URD1-F1
#
_cell.length_a   1.000
_cell.length_b   1.000
_cell.length_c   1.000
_cell.angle_alpha   90.00
_cell.angle_beta   90.00
_cell.angle_gamma   90.00
#
_symmetry.space_group_name_H-M   'P 1'
#
loop_
_entity.id
_entity.type
_entity.pdbx_description
1 polymer ?
#
loop_
_entity_poly.entity_id
_entity_poly.type
_entity_poly.pdbx_seq_one_letter_code
_entity_poly.pdbx_strand_id
1 'polypeptide(L)'
;MCGVLAAEARMSERLTLGYREAVAISDTALAAAGTRVRGHEFHRTTIVPGAGAEPAWGLVHPERRTEGFAQGNVHASYLHVHWASVPGAAARFADRCVSPAR
;
A
#
# COMPACT_ATOMS: atom_id res chain seq x y z
N MET A 1 -6.83 14.23 9.19
CA MET A 1 -5.78 13.82 8.23
C MET A 1 -4.84 14.99 7.98
N CYS A 2 -3.58 14.73 7.60
CA CYS A 2 -2.54 15.76 7.47
C CYS A 2 -2.50 16.48 6.11
N GLY A 3 -3.49 16.27 5.23
CA GLY A 3 -3.55 16.93 3.91
C GLY A 3 -2.54 16.45 2.86
N VAL A 4 -1.76 15.39 3.14
CA VAL A 4 -0.75 14.85 2.22
C VAL A 4 -1.38 14.13 1.02
N LEU A 5 -2.47 13.39 1.26
CA LEU A 5 -3.21 12.68 0.23
C LEU A 5 -4.57 13.36 0.06
N ALA A 6 -4.97 13.60 -1.20
CA ALA A 6 -6.30 14.07 -1.57
C ALA A 6 -7.31 12.93 -1.47
N ALA A 7 -7.54 12.46 -0.25
CA ALA A 7 -8.48 11.40 0.08
C ALA A 7 -9.23 11.75 1.37
N GLU A 8 -10.30 11.02 1.64
CA GLU A 8 -11.07 11.09 2.88
C GLU A 8 -11.17 9.72 3.50
N ALA A 9 -11.00 9.63 4.82
CA ALA A 9 -11.15 8.39 5.56
C ALA A 9 -12.33 8.50 6.52
N ARG A 10 -13.17 7.47 6.55
CA ARG A 10 -14.30 7.37 7.48
C ARG A 10 -14.40 5.98 8.08
N MET A 11 -14.98 5.89 9.27
CA MET A 11 -15.37 4.61 9.85
C MET A 11 -16.44 3.94 8.97
N SER A 12 -16.41 2.61 8.96
CA SER A 12 -17.39 1.75 8.32
C SER A 12 -17.90 0.72 9.31
N GLU A 13 -19.10 0.20 9.07
CA GLU A 13 -19.74 -0.78 9.95
C GLU A 13 -19.07 -2.16 9.86
N ARG A 14 -18.39 -2.45 8.74
CA ARG A 14 -17.81 -3.76 8.45
C ARG A 14 -16.33 -3.78 8.78
N LEU A 15 -15.90 -4.83 9.47
CA LEU A 15 -14.49 -5.15 9.58
C LEU A 15 -14.02 -5.81 8.28
N THR A 16 -13.00 -5.24 7.66
CA THR A 16 -12.25 -5.91 6.60
C THR A 16 -11.10 -6.67 7.24
N LEU A 17 -11.08 -7.98 7.08
CA LEU A 17 -10.03 -8.86 7.58
C LEU A 17 -9.75 -9.95 6.55
N GLY A 18 -8.47 -10.22 6.30
CA GLY A 18 -8.05 -11.42 5.60
C GLY A 18 -6.79 -11.23 4.76
N TYR A 19 -6.24 -12.35 4.31
CA TYR A 19 -5.05 -12.34 3.48
C TYR A 19 -5.34 -11.79 2.08
N ARG A 20 -4.32 -11.15 1.52
CA ARG A 20 -4.31 -10.60 0.16
C ARG A 20 -3.06 -11.06 -0.55
N GLU A 21 -3.19 -11.21 -1.85
CA GLU A 21 -2.05 -11.30 -2.76
C GLU A 21 -2.05 -10.04 -3.60
N ALA A 22 -0.88 -9.43 -3.76
CA ALA A 22 -0.73 -8.16 -4.41
C ALA A 22 0.54 -8.09 -5.24
N VAL A 23 0.58 -7.15 -6.17
CA VAL A 23 1.75 -6.80 -6.97
C VAL A 23 1.97 -5.29 -6.87
N ALA A 24 3.20 -4.85 -6.62
CA ALA A 24 3.55 -3.43 -6.71
C ALA A 24 3.38 -2.99 -8.18
N ILE A 25 2.48 -2.04 -8.45
CA ILE A 25 2.21 -1.58 -9.83
C ILE A 25 3.34 -0.68 -10.33
N SER A 26 3.90 0.13 -9.44
CA SER A 26 5.03 1.02 -9.68
C SER A 26 6.09 0.87 -8.59
N ASP A 27 7.19 1.59 -8.74
CA ASP A 27 8.25 1.64 -7.75
C ASP A 27 7.78 2.41 -6.51
N THR A 28 7.71 1.73 -5.37
CA THR A 28 7.28 2.33 -4.10
C THR A 28 8.42 2.37 -3.09
N ALA A 29 8.18 3.03 -1.94
CA ALA A 29 9.10 3.02 -0.82
C ALA A 29 9.37 1.59 -0.27
N LEU A 30 8.42 0.66 -0.43
CA LEU A 30 8.52 -0.69 0.13
C LEU A 30 8.97 -1.74 -0.90
N ALA A 31 8.67 -1.55 -2.18
CA ALA A 31 8.87 -2.58 -3.20
C ALA A 31 9.19 -1.98 -4.57
N ALA A 32 9.97 -2.69 -5.38
CA ALA A 32 10.13 -2.39 -6.80
C ALA A 32 8.88 -2.81 -7.59
N ALA A 33 8.60 -2.14 -8.71
CA ALA A 33 7.51 -2.52 -9.61
C ALA A 33 7.57 -4.03 -9.97
N GLY A 34 6.42 -4.69 -10.00
CA GLY A 34 6.31 -6.13 -10.27
C GLY A 34 6.57 -7.04 -9.07
N THR A 35 7.04 -6.51 -7.93
CA THR A 35 7.23 -7.30 -6.69
C THR A 35 5.89 -7.87 -6.23
N ARG A 36 5.82 -9.20 -6.09
CA ARG A 36 4.62 -9.90 -5.60
C ARG A 36 4.73 -10.08 -4.10
N VAL A 37 3.66 -9.75 -3.38
CA VAL A 37 3.62 -9.82 -1.93
C VAL A 37 2.37 -10.55 -1.45
N ARG A 38 2.51 -11.20 -0.30
CA ARG A 38 1.39 -11.70 0.50
C ARG A 38 1.32 -10.89 1.77
N GLY A 39 0.14 -10.38 2.07
CA GLY A 39 -0.12 -9.54 3.23
C GLY A 39 -1.53 -9.78 3.74
N HIS A 40 -2.00 -8.90 4.62
CA HIS A 40 -3.38 -8.92 5.09
C HIS A 40 -3.96 -7.52 5.17
N GLU A 41 -5.26 -7.41 4.97
CA GLU A 41 -6.01 -6.22 5.37
C GLU A 41 -6.58 -6.46 6.76
N PHE A 42 -6.53 -5.46 7.63
CA PHE A 42 -7.22 -5.46 8.92
C PHE A 42 -7.64 -4.03 9.29
N HIS A 43 -8.86 -3.63 8.92
CA HIS A 43 -9.35 -2.26 9.17
C HIS A 43 -10.88 -2.17 9.25
N ARG A 44 -11.38 -1.19 10.00
CA ARG A 44 -12.79 -0.75 10.01
C ARG A 44 -13.03 0.58 9.31
N THR A 45 -12.00 1.17 8.73
CA THR A 45 -12.11 2.42 7.98
C THR A 45 -12.18 2.14 6.49
N THR A 46 -12.77 3.05 5.75
CA THR A 46 -12.74 3.09 4.28
C THR A 46 -12.12 4.41 3.85
N ILE A 47 -11.39 4.40 2.74
CA ILE A 47 -10.79 5.58 2.15
C ILE A 47 -11.40 5.85 0.77
N VAL A 48 -11.70 7.11 0.48
CA VAL A 48 -12.25 7.55 -0.81
C VAL A 48 -11.38 8.69 -1.34
N PRO A 49 -10.77 8.56 -2.53
CA PRO A 49 -10.75 7.35 -3.37
C PRO A 49 -10.00 6.18 -2.69
N GLY A 50 -10.27 4.95 -3.12
CA GLY A 50 -9.61 3.73 -2.60
C GLY A 50 -8.15 3.56 -3.06
N ALA A 51 -7.77 4.28 -4.11
CA ALA A 51 -6.42 4.34 -4.66
C ALA A 51 -6.17 5.71 -5.29
N GLY A 52 -4.90 6.11 -5.36
CA GLY A 52 -4.47 7.33 -6.05
C GLY A 52 -4.28 7.12 -7.56
N ALA A 53 -3.84 8.19 -8.24
CA ALA A 53 -3.40 8.11 -9.66
C ALA A 53 -2.24 7.10 -9.84
N GLU A 54 -1.40 6.98 -8.82
CA GLU A 54 -0.35 5.98 -8.69
C GLU A 54 -0.70 5.05 -7.52
N PRO A 55 -1.36 3.90 -7.78
CA PRO A 55 -1.72 2.97 -6.73
C PRO A 55 -0.50 2.27 -6.13
N ALA A 56 -0.51 2.03 -4.82
CA ALA A 56 0.54 1.28 -4.16
C ALA A 56 0.57 -0.19 -4.62
N TRP A 57 -0.61 -0.78 -4.81
CA TRP A 57 -0.77 -2.19 -5.09
C TRP A 57 -1.84 -2.47 -6.14
N GLY A 58 -1.60 -3.51 -6.94
CA GLY A 58 -2.63 -4.26 -7.64
C GLY A 58 -2.93 -5.52 -6.83
N LEU A 59 -4.05 -5.52 -6.12
CA LEU A 59 -4.53 -6.72 -5.44
C LEU A 59 -5.02 -7.71 -6.50
N VAL A 60 -4.67 -8.98 -6.35
CA VAL A 60 -5.07 -10.07 -7.26
C VAL A 60 -5.95 -11.10 -6.57
N HIS A 61 -5.94 -11.15 -5.23
CA HIS A 61 -6.78 -12.01 -4.40
C HIS A 61 -7.26 -11.22 -3.16
N PRO A 62 -8.54 -11.37 -2.74
CA PRO A 62 -9.58 -12.24 -3.32
C PRO A 62 -10.24 -11.67 -4.59
N GLU A 63 -10.05 -10.38 -4.86
CA GLU A 63 -10.62 -9.68 -6.01
C GLU A 63 -9.55 -8.79 -6.63
N ARG A 64 -9.61 -8.62 -7.96
CA ARG A 64 -8.71 -7.71 -8.67
C ARG A 64 -9.14 -6.27 -8.48
N ARG A 65 -8.28 -5.48 -7.84
CA ARG A 65 -8.47 -4.02 -7.70
C ARG A 65 -7.14 -3.32 -7.46
N THR A 66 -7.08 -2.04 -7.77
CA THR A 66 -6.01 -1.16 -7.30
C THR A 66 -6.27 -0.74 -5.86
N GLU A 67 -5.22 -0.61 -5.06
CA GLU A 67 -5.33 -0.21 -3.66
C GLU A 67 -4.16 0.70 -3.26
N GLY A 68 -4.48 1.70 -2.45
CA GLY A 68 -3.51 2.56 -1.81
C GLY A 68 -2.92 3.64 -2.72
N PHE A 69 -1.89 4.30 -2.20
CA PHE A 69 -1.29 5.49 -2.78
C PHE A 69 0.24 5.37 -2.71
N ALA A 70 0.89 5.58 -3.84
CA ALA A 70 2.34 5.73 -3.95
C ALA A 70 2.65 7.09 -4.58
N GLN A 71 3.11 8.06 -3.78
CA GLN A 71 3.45 9.41 -4.27
C GLN A 71 4.78 9.87 -3.67
N GLY A 72 5.82 9.95 -4.50
CA GLY A 72 7.19 10.20 -4.01
C GLY A 72 7.61 9.14 -3.00
N ASN A 73 7.93 9.56 -1.77
CA ASN A 73 8.27 8.65 -0.67
C ASN A 73 7.06 8.26 0.20
N VAL A 74 5.85 8.67 -0.16
CA VAL A 74 4.62 8.25 0.52
C VAL A 74 4.20 6.89 0.00
N HIS A 75 4.07 5.91 0.90
CA HIS A 75 3.40 4.64 0.65
C HIS A 75 2.26 4.49 1.68
N ALA A 76 1.02 4.60 1.24
CA ALA A 76 -0.16 4.49 2.09
C ALA A 76 -1.07 3.39 1.57
N SER A 77 -1.33 2.38 2.39
CA SER A 77 -2.08 1.19 1.99
C SER A 77 -2.67 0.51 3.22
N TYR A 78 -3.86 -0.09 3.08
CA TYR A 78 -4.42 -1.01 4.06
C TYR A 78 -3.79 -2.41 4.01
N LEU A 79 -2.97 -2.70 2.99
CA LEU A 79 -2.23 -3.94 2.89
C LEU A 79 -1.05 -3.94 3.86
N HIS A 80 -1.18 -4.71 4.92
CA HIS A 80 -0.10 -4.97 5.85
C HIS A 80 0.81 -6.04 5.26
N VAL A 81 2.05 -5.67 4.94
CA VAL A 81 3.11 -6.59 4.50
C VAL A 81 4.03 -6.94 5.67
N HIS A 82 4.66 -8.11 5.61
CA HIS A 82 5.62 -8.55 6.62
C HIS A 82 7.03 -8.61 6.02
N TRP A 83 8.04 -8.12 6.74
CA TRP A 83 9.42 -8.07 6.21
C TRP A 83 9.98 -9.44 5.84
N ALA A 84 9.64 -10.48 6.59
CA ALA A 84 10.06 -11.85 6.26
C ALA A 84 9.40 -12.40 4.98
N SER A 85 8.24 -11.88 4.55
CA SER A 85 7.60 -12.29 3.29
C SER A 85 8.08 -11.46 2.09
N VAL A 86 8.77 -10.34 2.33
CA VAL A 86 9.35 -9.48 1.30
C VAL A 86 10.78 -9.10 1.71
N PRO A 87 11.74 -10.03 1.61
CA PRO A 87 13.13 -9.76 1.93
C PRO A 87 13.65 -8.53 1.18
N GLY A 88 14.30 -7.61 1.89
CA GLY A 88 14.82 -6.36 1.33
C GLY A 88 13.88 -5.15 1.43
N ALA A 89 12.59 -5.33 1.71
CA ALA A 89 11.65 -4.20 1.79
C ALA A 89 11.97 -3.24 2.95
N ALA A 90 12.46 -3.75 4.08
CA ALA A 90 12.90 -2.91 5.20
C ALA A 90 14.14 -2.06 4.85
N ALA A 91 15.12 -2.66 4.17
CA ALA A 91 16.32 -1.96 3.70
C ALA A 91 15.95 -0.89 2.66
N ARG A 92 15.11 -1.26 1.69
CA ARG A 92 14.59 -0.32 0.69
C ARG A 92 13.85 0.85 1.32
N PHE A 93 13.02 0.60 2.33
CA PHE A 93 12.33 1.67 3.05
C PHE A 93 13.32 2.64 3.70
N ALA A 94 14.34 2.12 4.39
CA ALA A 94 15.40 2.94 4.99
C ALA A 94 16.15 3.77 3.94
N ASP A 95 16.53 3.15 2.82
CA ASP A 95 17.21 3.84 1.70
C ASP A 95 16.35 4.96 1.10
N ARG A 96 15.03 4.76 1.05
CA ARG A 96 14.06 5.75 0.55
C ARG A 96 13.81 6.88 1.54
N CYS A 97 14.03 6.68 2.84
CA CYS A 97 13.97 7.76 3.83
C CYS A 97 15.13 8.75 3.71
N VAL A 98 16.31 8.30 3.27
CA VAL A 98 17.51 9.15 3.13
C VAL A 98 17.69 9.73 1.73
N SER A 99 16.94 9.20 0.75
CA SER A 99 16.93 9.70 -0.63
C SER A 99 15.73 10.64 -0.83
N PRO A 100 15.93 11.91 -1.23
CA PRO A 100 14.80 12.76 -1.58
C PRO A 100 13.99 12.10 -2.71
N ALA A 101 12.66 12.13 -2.58
CA ALA A 101 11.77 11.71 -3.65
C ALA A 101 12.10 12.52 -4.91
N ARG A 102 12.31 11.82 -6.03
CA ARG A 102 12.47 12.48 -7.34
C ARG A 102 11.16 13.08 -7.81
#